data_AF-A0A6P3BPT1-F1
#
_entry.id   AF-A0A6P3BPT1-F1
#
_cell.length_a   1.000
_cell.length_b   1.000
_cell.length_c   1.000
_cell.angle_alpha   90.00
_cell.angle_beta   90.00
_cell.angle_gamma   90.00
#
_symmetry.space_group_name_H-M   'P 1'
#
loop_
_entity.id
_entity.type
_entity.pdbx_description
1 polymer ?
#
loop_
_entity_poly.entity_id
_entity_poly.type
_entity_poly.pdbx_seq_one_letter_code
_entity_poly.pdbx_strand_id
1 'polypeptide(L)'
;MGWVTVGVASSIAWPQDDVWVEYDGVEYLFHGARQQGEHRIAPCISTPADQDHIDEALSRLYRFTSVLGFYKQGYVDITGQNWGTHMIRYSNPRDTITTILQGGERGFSCNHMPVIEDDQVRKALAFLREGRRLERVHEPYSFLSFFKVIESQFQPKDRVAWVEQNLALITDERAVKRISELRSQGVNVNKHLFESGRCAVAHASVGGNIVDPDIPADRKRIAADLDIIAALANRYIKFDAGVPDEMNLHKTRDRVAPWHAFMPPDAVVALKAGGHLENPEDLGELNGATVSVRLWPDPPAKQFDVMTLLPTESGEGVVKFIALSARGTIVLSFAMDVVRGRMHTLLNEGGMRAGVEIGEEDVEDYTRYFHSVVGNRIVELAIEGAEPVDCEVVIPVNIIPRAPEEAVAQALDQFRRSRDRGA
;
A
#
# COMPACT_ATOMS: atom_id res chain seq x y z
N MET A 1 16.70 -21.16 13.63
CA MET A 1 15.69 -20.25 13.07
C MET A 1 14.64 -19.91 14.12
N GLY A 2 14.56 -18.62 14.48
CA GLY A 2 13.54 -18.07 15.37
C GLY A 2 12.84 -16.88 14.71
N TRP A 3 12.18 -16.05 15.52
CA TRP A 3 11.38 -14.91 15.08
C TRP A 3 11.71 -13.67 15.91
N VAL A 4 12.01 -12.56 15.23
CA VAL A 4 11.95 -11.23 15.86
C VAL A 4 10.53 -10.70 15.67
N THR A 5 9.92 -10.26 16.74
CA THR A 5 8.63 -9.58 16.73
C THR A 5 8.79 -8.19 17.32
N VAL A 6 8.18 -7.20 16.65
CA VAL A 6 8.18 -5.81 17.11
C VAL A 6 6.77 -5.32 17.32
N GLY A 7 6.56 -4.61 18.43
CA GLY A 7 5.36 -3.80 18.62
C GLY A 7 5.46 -2.55 17.76
N VAL A 8 4.33 -2.09 17.22
CA VAL A 8 4.30 -0.87 16.41
C VAL A 8 3.30 0.16 16.92
N ALA A 9 3.66 1.44 16.77
CA ALA A 9 2.73 2.56 16.80
C ALA A 9 2.51 3.02 15.36
N SER A 10 1.26 3.26 14.98
CA SER A 10 0.91 3.54 13.59
C SER A 10 -0.18 4.60 13.46
N SER A 11 -0.09 5.41 12.40
CA SER A 11 -1.16 6.32 11.95
C SER A 11 -1.83 5.88 10.66
N ILE A 12 -1.46 4.72 10.13
CA ILE A 12 -2.04 4.16 8.92
C ILE A 12 -3.09 3.11 9.29
N ALA A 13 -4.01 2.82 8.36
CA ALA A 13 -4.91 1.70 8.53
C ALA A 13 -4.11 0.41 8.73
N TRP A 14 -4.53 -0.41 9.70
CA TRP A 14 -3.88 -1.67 10.04
C TRP A 14 -4.84 -2.83 9.77
N PRO A 15 -4.36 -4.01 9.33
CA PRO A 15 -5.22 -5.16 9.12
C PRO A 15 -5.84 -5.64 10.45
N GLN A 16 -7.07 -6.15 10.40
CA GLN A 16 -7.69 -6.84 11.54
C GLN A 16 -7.22 -8.30 11.63
N ASP A 17 -6.89 -8.91 10.49
CA ASP A 17 -6.42 -10.28 10.39
C ASP A 17 -4.91 -10.33 10.25
N ASP A 18 -4.31 -11.50 10.47
CA ASP A 18 -2.89 -11.68 10.22
C ASP A 18 -2.63 -11.72 8.71
N VAL A 19 -1.61 -11.00 8.23
CA VAL A 19 -1.30 -10.86 6.81
C VAL A 19 0.18 -11.14 6.57
N TRP A 20 0.48 -12.08 5.68
CA TRP A 20 1.83 -12.32 5.19
C TRP A 20 2.17 -11.33 4.08
N VAL A 21 3.37 -10.77 4.14
CA VAL A 21 3.89 -9.81 3.19
C VAL A 21 5.32 -10.21 2.85
N GLU A 22 5.62 -10.31 1.57
CA GLU A 22 6.98 -10.40 1.07
C GLU A 22 7.44 -9.00 0.61
N TYR A 23 8.61 -8.58 1.05
CA TYR A 23 9.20 -7.30 0.65
C TYR A 23 10.72 -7.41 0.64
N ASP A 24 11.36 -6.99 -0.46
CA ASP A 24 12.81 -7.03 -0.64
C ASP A 24 13.40 -8.45 -0.39
N GLY A 25 12.67 -9.48 -0.85
CA GLY A 25 13.01 -10.90 -0.68
C GLY A 25 12.91 -11.44 0.76
N VAL A 26 12.26 -10.69 1.66
CA VAL A 26 12.09 -11.06 3.08
C VAL A 26 10.63 -11.17 3.44
N GLU A 27 10.30 -12.19 4.23
CA GLU A 27 8.96 -12.41 4.77
C GLU A 27 8.71 -11.59 6.04
N TYR A 28 7.52 -10.99 6.08
CA TYR A 28 6.97 -10.28 7.22
C TYR A 28 5.56 -10.78 7.52
N LEU A 29 5.27 -11.04 8.79
CA LEU A 29 3.92 -11.31 9.27
C LEU A 29 3.38 -10.09 10.01
N PHE A 30 2.34 -9.48 9.48
CA PHE A 30 1.57 -8.46 10.16
C PHE A 30 0.59 -9.15 11.09
N HIS A 31 0.70 -8.88 12.38
CA HIS A 31 -0.28 -9.32 13.36
C HIS A 31 -1.46 -8.37 13.36
N GLY A 32 -2.64 -8.90 13.06
CA GLY A 32 -3.88 -8.14 13.01
C GLY A 32 -4.24 -7.49 14.34
N ALA A 33 -4.80 -6.28 14.27
CA ALA A 33 -5.23 -5.51 15.43
C ALA A 33 -6.75 -5.63 15.61
N ARG A 34 -7.18 -6.51 16.51
CA ARG A 34 -8.61 -6.69 16.86
C ARG A 34 -8.92 -6.20 18.26
N GLN A 35 -10.18 -5.84 18.47
CA GLN A 35 -10.75 -5.65 19.79
C GLN A 35 -11.61 -6.87 20.12
N GLN A 36 -11.28 -7.61 21.17
CA GLN A 36 -12.08 -8.70 21.69
C GLN A 36 -12.58 -8.31 23.09
N GLY A 37 -13.83 -7.84 23.16
CA GLY A 37 -14.37 -7.25 24.39
C GLY A 37 -13.56 -6.04 24.85
N GLU A 38 -13.04 -6.10 26.07
CA GLU A 38 -12.16 -5.05 26.64
C GLU A 38 -10.68 -5.21 26.25
N HIS A 39 -10.29 -6.34 25.65
CA HIS A 39 -8.91 -6.61 25.28
C HIS A 39 -8.63 -6.10 23.86
N ARG A 40 -7.71 -5.14 23.76
CA ARG A 40 -7.17 -4.67 22.48
C ARG A 40 -5.91 -5.43 22.16
N ILE A 41 -5.92 -6.15 21.04
CA ILE A 41 -4.74 -6.83 20.51
C ILE A 41 -3.87 -5.77 19.82
N ALA A 42 -2.63 -5.65 20.27
CA ALA A 42 -1.67 -4.69 19.75
C ALA A 42 -1.20 -5.08 18.34
N PRO A 43 -1.03 -4.09 17.43
CA PRO A 43 -0.40 -4.33 16.13
C PRO A 43 1.08 -4.70 16.33
N CYS A 44 1.52 -5.74 15.63
CA CYS A 44 2.91 -6.19 15.65
C CYS A 44 3.36 -6.60 14.25
N ILE A 45 4.67 -6.63 14.02
CA ILE A 45 5.27 -7.23 12.82
C ILE A 45 6.27 -8.29 13.28
N SER A 46 6.22 -9.48 12.69
CA SER A 46 7.24 -10.53 12.89
C SER A 46 8.02 -10.76 11.61
N THR A 47 9.30 -11.12 11.74
CA THR A 47 10.14 -11.56 10.61
C THR A 47 11.08 -12.68 11.09
N PRO A 48 11.42 -13.66 10.23
CA PRO A 48 12.37 -14.70 10.59
C PRO A 48 13.76 -14.13 10.90
N ALA A 49 14.38 -14.61 11.99
CA ALA A 49 15.76 -14.29 12.32
C ALA A 49 16.38 -15.30 13.29
N ASP A 50 17.65 -15.61 13.06
CA ASP A 50 18.46 -16.34 14.05
C ASP A 50 18.87 -15.41 15.21
N GLN A 51 19.14 -16.01 16.36
CA GLN A 51 19.44 -15.28 17.60
C GLN A 51 20.66 -14.36 17.46
N ASP A 52 21.66 -14.76 16.67
CA ASP A 52 22.88 -13.98 16.43
C ASP A 52 22.68 -12.84 15.41
N HIS A 53 21.53 -12.77 14.74
CA HIS A 53 21.23 -11.81 13.66
C HIS A 53 20.03 -10.89 13.99
N ILE A 54 19.71 -10.69 15.28
CA ILE A 54 18.58 -9.86 15.72
C ILE A 54 18.74 -8.40 15.27
N ASP A 55 19.93 -7.80 15.41
CA ASP A 55 20.17 -6.39 15.07
C ASP A 55 20.03 -6.13 13.56
N GLU A 56 20.40 -7.11 12.74
CA GLU A 56 20.20 -7.07 11.30
C GLU A 56 18.71 -7.12 10.96
N ALA A 57 17.96 -8.05 11.58
CA ALA A 57 16.51 -8.15 11.43
C ALA A 57 15.79 -6.87 11.87
N LEU A 58 16.20 -6.27 12.99
CA LEU A 58 15.70 -4.97 13.44
C LEU A 58 16.00 -3.86 12.44
N SER A 59 17.22 -3.80 11.90
CA SER A 59 17.60 -2.81 10.90
C SER A 59 16.72 -2.93 9.65
N ARG A 60 16.42 -4.15 9.20
CA ARG A 60 15.46 -4.42 8.12
C ARG A 60 14.04 -3.97 8.50
N LEU A 61 13.56 -4.28 9.69
CA LEU A 61 12.24 -3.84 10.18
C LEU A 61 12.11 -2.31 10.26
N TYR A 62 13.13 -1.59 10.68
CA TYR A 62 13.12 -0.12 10.67
C TYR A 62 13.06 0.44 9.24
N ARG A 63 13.81 -0.15 8.30
CA ARG A 63 13.76 0.26 6.88
C ARG A 63 12.36 -0.01 6.30
N PHE A 64 11.83 -1.21 6.55
CA PHE A 64 10.50 -1.62 6.12
C PHE A 64 9.41 -0.66 6.63
N THR A 65 9.38 -0.38 7.94
CA THR A 65 8.37 0.49 8.55
C THR A 65 8.46 1.95 8.08
N SER A 66 9.67 2.43 7.75
CA SER A 66 9.88 3.73 7.10
C SER A 66 9.23 3.82 5.72
N VAL A 67 9.46 2.83 4.86
CA VAL A 67 8.87 2.80 3.50
C VAL A 67 7.37 2.62 3.60
N LEU A 68 6.89 1.69 4.43
CA LEU A 68 5.47 1.43 4.65
C LEU A 68 4.72 2.68 5.11
N GLY A 69 5.24 3.36 6.13
CA GLY A 69 4.65 4.59 6.65
C GLY A 69 4.54 5.66 5.56
N PHE A 70 5.63 5.89 4.81
CA PHE A 70 5.59 6.84 3.70
C PHE A 70 4.59 6.45 2.61
N TYR A 71 4.65 5.21 2.15
CA TYR A 71 3.81 4.66 1.08
C TYR A 71 2.32 4.83 1.39
N LYS A 72 1.93 4.57 2.65
CA LYS A 72 0.57 4.72 3.17
C LYS A 72 0.24 6.11 3.69
N GLN A 73 1.07 7.11 3.40
CA GLN A 73 0.89 8.51 3.78
C GLN A 73 0.72 8.74 5.30
N GLY A 74 1.38 7.93 6.13
CA GLY A 74 1.39 8.07 7.59
C GLY A 74 2.72 7.64 8.23
N TYR A 75 2.68 7.03 9.40
CA TYR A 75 3.87 6.42 10.01
C TYR A 75 3.55 5.04 10.56
N VAL A 76 4.59 4.20 10.60
CA VAL A 76 4.64 2.97 11.39
C VAL A 76 5.99 3.05 12.09
N ASP A 77 6.01 3.03 13.42
CA ASP A 77 7.24 3.16 14.20
C ASP A 77 7.32 2.04 15.23
N ILE A 78 8.53 1.55 15.49
CA ILE A 78 8.78 0.40 16.37
C ILE A 78 8.85 0.88 17.82
N THR A 79 8.06 0.25 18.69
CA THR A 79 7.93 0.66 20.09
C THR A 79 8.70 -0.26 21.05
N GLY A 80 8.98 -1.47 20.60
CA GLY A 80 9.80 -2.44 21.31
C GLY A 80 9.90 -3.74 20.54
N GLN A 81 10.71 -4.65 21.07
CA GLN A 81 10.99 -5.93 20.42
C GLN A 81 11.00 -7.10 21.39
N ASN A 82 10.83 -8.29 20.84
CA ASN A 82 11.08 -9.56 21.49
C ASN A 82 11.56 -10.58 20.44
N TRP A 83 12.34 -11.56 20.89
CA TRP A 83 12.77 -12.70 20.07
C TRP A 83 12.31 -14.01 20.71
N GLY A 84 11.97 -14.99 19.90
CA GLY A 84 11.63 -16.33 20.37
C GLY A 84 11.83 -17.41 19.31
N THR A 85 11.89 -18.66 19.76
CA THR A 85 11.90 -19.83 18.85
C THR A 85 10.59 -20.03 18.09
N HIS A 86 9.53 -19.35 18.55
CA HIS A 86 8.22 -19.26 17.91
C HIS A 86 7.79 -17.79 17.88
N MET A 87 6.82 -17.45 17.03
CA MET A 87 6.25 -16.10 16.99
C MET A 87 5.54 -15.79 18.32
N ILE A 88 6.02 -14.77 19.01
CA ILE A 88 5.45 -14.29 20.28
C ILE A 88 5.01 -12.86 20.05
N ARG A 89 3.72 -12.55 20.22
CA ARG A 89 3.22 -11.19 20.07
C ARG A 89 3.83 -10.26 21.10
N TYR A 90 4.15 -9.04 20.68
CA TYR A 90 4.63 -8.01 21.58
C TYR A 90 3.46 -7.49 22.42
N SER A 91 3.58 -7.59 23.75
CA SER A 91 2.52 -7.24 24.69
C SER A 91 2.92 -6.07 25.56
N ASN A 92 2.75 -4.85 25.02
CA ASN A 92 2.68 -3.63 25.82
C ASN A 92 1.71 -2.62 25.17
N PRO A 93 0.42 -2.68 25.53
CA PRO A 93 -0.62 -1.88 24.89
C PRO A 93 -0.51 -0.37 25.13
N ARG A 94 0.31 0.09 26.09
CA ARG A 94 0.54 1.52 26.32
C ARG A 94 1.42 2.15 25.23
N ASP A 95 2.31 1.35 24.66
CA ASP A 95 3.30 1.84 23.69
C ASP A 95 2.86 1.59 22.25
N THR A 96 2.02 0.57 22.03
CA THR A 96 1.47 0.22 20.71
C THR A 96 0.11 0.89 20.48
N ILE A 97 0.10 2.04 19.81
CA ILE A 97 -1.14 2.78 19.50
C ILE A 97 -1.33 2.83 17.98
N THR A 98 -2.42 2.24 17.48
CA THR A 98 -2.95 2.57 16.15
C THR A 98 -3.97 3.69 16.29
N THR A 99 -3.67 4.82 15.66
CA THR A 99 -4.55 5.99 15.63
C THR A 99 -5.43 5.87 14.39
N ILE A 100 -6.70 5.54 14.60
CA ILE A 100 -7.84 5.85 13.71
C ILE A 100 -7.85 5.02 12.41
N LEU A 101 -8.83 4.10 12.32
CA LEU A 101 -9.16 3.18 11.22
C LEU A 101 -8.48 1.80 11.34
N GLN A 102 -9.22 0.84 11.90
CA GLN A 102 -9.05 -0.54 11.46
C GLN A 102 -9.43 -0.56 9.98
N GLY A 103 -8.48 -0.94 9.11
CA GLY A 103 -8.89 -1.38 7.78
C GLY A 103 -9.84 -2.55 8.01
N GLY A 104 -10.98 -2.61 7.31
CA GLY A 104 -11.87 -3.77 7.42
C GLY A 104 -11.07 -5.08 7.24
N GLU A 105 -11.65 -6.21 7.64
CA GLU A 105 -10.96 -7.51 7.85
C GLU A 105 -9.75 -7.77 6.93
N ARG A 106 -9.88 -7.47 5.62
CA ARG A 106 -8.81 -7.65 4.63
C ARG A 106 -8.62 -6.48 3.63
N GLY A 107 -8.71 -5.23 4.11
CA GLY A 107 -8.55 -4.00 3.30
C GLY A 107 -7.14 -3.41 3.23
N PHE A 108 -6.12 -4.13 3.70
CA PHE A 108 -4.73 -3.65 3.74
C PHE A 108 -3.90 -4.29 2.62
N SER A 109 -3.31 -3.47 1.74
CA SER A 109 -2.40 -3.93 0.68
C SER A 109 -1.12 -3.09 0.66
N CYS A 110 0.03 -3.74 0.52
CA CYS A 110 1.32 -3.08 0.34
C CYS A 110 2.16 -3.76 -0.75
N ASN A 111 1.50 -4.49 -1.67
CA ASN A 111 2.12 -5.41 -2.63
C ASN A 111 3.11 -4.71 -3.57
N HIS A 112 2.91 -3.42 -3.80
CA HIS A 112 3.71 -2.62 -4.73
C HIS A 112 4.59 -1.59 -4.03
N MET A 113 4.89 -1.78 -2.74
CA MET A 113 5.82 -0.91 -2.03
C MET A 113 7.18 -0.88 -2.75
N PRO A 114 7.76 0.30 -3.01
CA PRO A 114 9.02 0.39 -3.72
C PRO A 114 10.17 -0.13 -2.86
N VAL A 115 11.09 -0.88 -3.47
CA VAL A 115 12.37 -1.22 -2.83
C VAL A 115 13.31 -0.02 -2.96
N ILE A 116 13.76 0.49 -1.82
CA ILE A 116 14.66 1.65 -1.76
C ILE A 116 16.08 1.13 -1.52
N GLU A 117 16.95 1.25 -2.51
CA GLU A 117 18.36 0.82 -2.42
C GLU A 117 19.29 1.92 -1.91
N ASP A 118 18.98 3.18 -2.23
CA ASP A 118 19.82 4.33 -1.86
C ASP A 118 19.78 4.61 -0.34
N ASP A 119 20.97 4.58 0.28
CA ASP A 119 21.13 4.77 1.73
C ASP A 119 20.79 6.19 2.21
N GLN A 120 20.98 7.22 1.39
CA GLN A 120 20.59 8.59 1.73
C GLN A 120 19.08 8.75 1.71
N VAL A 121 18.40 8.16 0.73
CA VAL A 121 16.93 8.13 0.67
C VAL A 121 16.36 7.34 1.86
N ARG A 122 16.96 6.20 2.21
CA ARG A 122 16.58 5.43 3.43
C ARG A 122 16.69 6.27 4.71
N LYS A 123 17.78 7.04 4.87
CA LYS A 123 17.94 7.95 6.02
C LYS A 123 16.88 9.06 6.02
N ALA A 124 16.59 9.64 4.86
CA ALA A 124 15.55 10.66 4.73
C ALA A 124 14.17 10.11 5.12
N LEU A 125 13.82 8.89 4.69
CA LEU A 125 12.60 8.19 5.11
C LEU A 125 12.57 7.86 6.62
N ALA A 126 13.72 7.55 7.22
CA ALA A 126 13.82 7.32 8.66
C ALA A 126 13.52 8.60 9.46
N PHE A 127 14.11 9.74 9.07
CA PHE A 127 13.81 11.03 9.69
C PHE A 127 12.37 11.48 9.46
N LEU A 128 11.79 11.16 8.30
CA LEU A 128 10.38 11.43 8.02
C LEU A 128 9.45 10.62 8.94
N ARG A 129 9.74 9.33 9.13
CA ARG A 129 9.01 8.45 10.06
C ARG A 129 9.06 8.99 11.49
N GLU A 130 10.25 9.35 11.96
CA GLU A 130 10.47 9.96 13.27
C GLU A 130 9.68 11.27 13.43
N GLY A 131 9.76 12.17 12.44
CA GLY A 131 9.03 13.44 12.42
C GLY A 131 7.53 13.25 12.54
N ARG A 132 6.94 12.36 11.72
CA ARG A 132 5.51 12.04 11.77
C ARG A 132 5.08 11.43 13.10
N ARG A 133 5.90 10.53 13.68
CA ARG A 133 5.62 9.95 15.00
C ARG A 133 5.55 11.01 16.10
N LEU A 134 6.44 11.98 16.04
CA LEU A 134 6.59 13.05 17.04
C LEU A 134 5.62 14.22 16.84
N GLU A 135 4.98 14.35 15.68
CA GLU A 135 4.15 15.51 15.32
C GLU A 135 3.08 15.84 16.37
N ARG A 136 2.47 14.81 16.97
CA ARG A 136 1.43 14.97 18.02
C ARG A 136 1.94 14.77 19.44
N VAL A 137 3.24 14.53 19.61
CA VAL A 137 3.87 14.23 20.89
C VAL A 137 4.80 15.37 21.32
N HIS A 138 5.63 15.86 20.41
CA HIS A 138 6.63 16.88 20.66
C HIS A 138 6.98 17.64 19.36
N GLU A 139 6.17 18.66 19.04
CA GLU A 139 6.27 19.47 17.81
C GLU A 139 7.68 20.02 17.54
N PRO A 140 8.47 20.51 18.53
CA PRO A 140 9.84 20.97 18.26
C PRO A 140 10.77 19.86 17.76
N TYR A 141 10.64 18.63 18.27
CA TYR A 141 11.50 17.53 17.82
C TYR A 141 10.98 16.91 16.51
N SER A 142 9.67 16.96 16.28
CA SER A 142 9.09 16.70 14.96
C SER A 142 9.66 17.66 13.92
N PHE A 143 9.72 18.96 14.23
CA PHE A 143 10.31 19.98 13.36
C PHE A 143 11.76 19.65 13.01
N LEU A 144 12.60 19.33 14.00
CA LEU A 144 13.99 18.95 13.77
C LEU A 144 14.11 17.69 12.89
N SER A 145 13.25 16.70 13.10
CA SER A 145 13.26 15.46 12.33
C SER A 145 12.91 15.72 10.87
N PHE A 146 11.86 16.49 10.58
CA PHE A 146 11.54 16.91 9.21
C PHE A 146 12.63 17.78 8.60
N PHE A 147 13.25 18.67 9.37
CA PHE A 147 14.37 19.47 8.89
C PHE A 147 15.57 18.59 8.49
N LYS A 148 15.86 17.52 9.25
CA LYS A 148 16.91 16.54 8.93
C LYS A 148 16.66 15.78 7.63
N VAL A 149 15.39 15.58 7.21
CA VAL A 149 15.06 14.99 5.90
C VAL A 149 15.73 15.78 4.77
N ILE A 150 15.75 17.10 4.87
CA ILE A 150 16.35 17.99 3.86
C ILE A 150 17.83 18.21 4.17
N GLU A 151 18.16 18.54 5.42
CA GLU A 151 19.55 18.89 5.82
C GLU A 151 20.55 17.75 5.56
N SER A 152 20.13 16.49 5.65
CA SER A 152 21.00 15.35 5.39
C SER A 152 21.34 15.13 3.91
N GLN A 153 20.67 15.83 3.00
CA GLN A 153 20.72 15.56 1.55
C GLN A 153 21.50 16.61 0.77
N PHE A 154 21.76 17.76 1.40
CA PHE A 154 22.35 18.92 0.73
C PHE A 154 23.49 19.52 1.53
N GLN A 155 24.46 20.10 0.84
CA GLN A 155 25.40 21.02 1.47
C GLN A 155 24.65 22.29 1.93
N PRO A 156 25.16 23.04 2.93
CA PRO A 156 24.41 24.16 3.52
C PRO A 156 23.94 25.22 2.51
N LYS A 157 24.75 25.55 1.50
CA LYS A 157 24.38 26.53 0.46
C LYS A 157 23.28 25.99 -0.46
N ASP A 158 23.42 24.75 -0.90
CA ASP A 158 22.48 24.10 -1.81
C ASP A 158 21.12 23.88 -1.14
N ARG A 159 21.11 23.56 0.17
CA ARG A 159 19.90 23.48 0.98
C ARG A 159 19.12 24.78 0.96
N VAL A 160 19.80 25.91 1.18
CA VAL A 160 19.15 27.23 1.20
C VAL A 160 18.53 27.53 -0.17
N ALA A 161 19.27 27.29 -1.26
CA ALA A 161 18.76 27.48 -2.61
C ALA A 161 17.55 26.57 -2.90
N TRP A 162 17.65 25.29 -2.54
CA TRP A 162 16.60 24.30 -2.75
C TRP A 162 15.31 24.66 -1.99
N VAL A 163 15.41 25.05 -0.71
CA VAL A 163 14.24 25.45 0.09
C VAL A 163 13.57 26.67 -0.54
N GLU A 164 14.33 27.68 -0.96
CA GLU A 164 13.76 28.89 -1.58
C GLU A 164 12.97 28.58 -2.86
N GLN A 165 13.52 27.72 -3.71
CA GLN A 165 12.87 27.28 -4.95
C GLN A 165 11.59 26.46 -4.69
N ASN A 166 11.61 25.61 -3.66
CA ASN A 166 10.51 24.68 -3.39
C ASN A 166 9.39 25.25 -2.53
N LEU A 167 9.60 26.35 -1.80
CA LEU A 167 8.55 27.03 -1.03
C LEU A 167 7.35 27.44 -1.89
N ALA A 168 7.56 27.80 -3.16
CA ALA A 168 6.49 28.17 -4.08
C ALA A 168 5.72 26.97 -4.66
N LEU A 169 6.25 25.75 -4.51
CA LEU A 169 5.71 24.52 -5.09
C LEU A 169 4.97 23.66 -4.06
N ILE A 170 4.80 24.16 -2.84
CA ILE A 170 4.02 23.51 -1.79
C ILE A 170 2.54 23.71 -2.08
N THR A 171 1.78 22.62 -1.98
CA THR A 171 0.32 22.60 -2.20
C THR A 171 -0.48 22.34 -0.93
N ASP A 172 0.18 21.98 0.18
CA ASP A 172 -0.50 21.75 1.45
C ASP A 172 -1.10 23.06 1.99
N GLU A 173 -2.41 23.06 2.25
CA GLU A 173 -3.16 24.27 2.58
C GLU A 173 -2.65 24.96 3.86
N ARG A 174 -2.25 24.20 4.87
CA ARG A 174 -1.76 24.76 6.15
C ARG A 174 -0.39 25.37 5.96
N ALA A 175 0.50 24.67 5.26
CA ALA A 175 1.82 25.20 4.90
C ALA A 175 1.70 26.47 4.04
N VAL A 176 0.85 26.46 2.99
CA VAL A 176 0.62 27.61 2.11
C VAL A 176 0.09 28.82 2.89
N LYS A 177 -0.87 28.59 3.80
CA LYS A 177 -1.40 29.63 4.68
C LYS A 177 -0.27 30.23 5.53
N ARG A 178 0.53 29.40 6.19
CA ARG A 178 1.63 29.87 7.05
C ARG A 178 2.71 30.62 6.28
N ILE A 179 3.08 30.15 5.09
CA ILE A 179 4.02 30.84 4.20
C ILE A 179 3.50 32.24 3.86
N SER A 180 2.21 32.35 3.56
CA SER A 180 1.56 33.62 3.22
C SER A 180 1.54 34.59 4.41
N GLU A 181 1.24 34.09 5.61
CA GLU A 181 1.30 34.88 6.85
C GLU A 181 2.70 35.48 7.06
N LEU A 182 3.75 34.66 7.02
CA LEU A 182 5.13 35.11 7.19
C LEU A 182 5.54 36.13 6.11
N ARG A 183 5.20 35.87 4.84
CA ARG A 183 5.50 36.80 3.74
C ARG A 183 4.80 38.15 3.91
N SER A 184 3.55 38.17 4.37
CA SER A 184 2.80 39.41 4.62
C SER A 184 3.41 40.27 5.73
N GLN A 185 4.20 39.66 6.63
CA GLN A 185 4.94 40.34 7.68
C GLN A 185 6.33 40.81 7.22
N GLY A 186 6.68 40.60 5.94
CA GLY A 186 8.01 40.91 5.39
C GLY A 186 9.10 39.93 5.84
N VAL A 187 8.73 38.76 6.38
CA VAL A 187 9.68 37.75 6.86
C VAL A 187 10.18 36.90 5.71
N ASN A 188 11.51 36.73 5.60
CA ASN A 188 12.08 35.71 4.74
C ASN A 188 11.85 34.33 5.36
N VAL A 189 10.96 33.55 4.74
CA VAL A 189 10.48 32.26 5.27
C VAL A 189 11.62 31.26 5.47
N ASN A 190 12.51 31.12 4.50
CA ASN A 190 13.64 30.18 4.55
C ASN A 190 14.58 30.50 5.72
N LYS A 191 14.98 31.77 5.84
CA LYS A 191 15.80 32.27 6.96
C LYS A 191 15.09 32.05 8.30
N HIS A 192 13.79 32.34 8.37
CA HIS A 192 12.98 32.13 9.57
C HIS A 192 12.92 30.67 10.01
N LEU A 193 12.67 29.72 9.10
CA LEU A 193 12.66 28.29 9.39
C LEU A 193 14.01 27.81 9.93
N PHE A 194 15.11 28.36 9.44
CA PHE A 194 16.45 28.01 9.90
C PHE A 194 16.78 28.61 11.26
N GLU A 195 16.65 29.93 11.42
CA GLU A 195 17.07 30.65 12.63
C GLU A 195 16.07 30.46 13.78
N SER A 196 14.79 30.78 13.54
CA SER A 196 13.72 30.73 14.54
C SER A 196 13.11 29.33 14.71
N GLY A 197 13.36 28.43 13.78
CA GLY A 197 13.00 27.01 13.88
C GLY A 197 14.20 26.17 14.30
N ARG A 198 14.96 25.68 13.31
CA ARG A 198 16.03 24.70 13.51
C ARG A 198 17.03 25.10 14.59
N CYS A 199 17.60 26.30 14.52
CA CYS A 199 18.60 26.75 15.49
C CYS A 199 17.99 27.02 16.87
N ALA A 200 16.83 27.66 16.94
CA ALA A 200 16.17 27.98 18.20
C ALA A 200 15.68 26.74 18.97
N VAL A 201 15.33 25.65 18.27
CA VAL A 201 14.99 24.37 18.91
C VAL A 201 16.24 23.58 19.30
N ALA A 202 17.28 23.57 18.46
CA ALA A 202 18.45 22.72 18.67
C ALA A 202 19.48 23.29 19.65
N HIS A 203 19.49 24.61 19.88
CA HIS A 203 20.50 25.28 20.68
C HIS A 203 19.86 26.03 21.85
N ALA A 204 20.40 25.81 23.06
CA ALA A 204 20.02 26.52 24.29
C ALA A 204 21.08 27.55 24.69
N SER A 205 21.60 28.30 23.71
CA SER A 205 22.67 29.29 23.95
C SER A 205 22.13 30.45 24.79
N VAL A 206 22.89 30.86 25.82
CA VAL A 206 22.55 32.02 26.66
C VAL A 206 22.43 33.27 25.80
N GLY A 207 21.27 33.93 25.82
CA GLY A 207 20.97 35.13 25.03
C GLY A 207 20.65 34.89 23.54
N GLY A 208 20.59 33.63 23.11
CA GLY A 208 20.13 33.27 21.76
C GLY A 208 18.60 33.29 21.64
N ASN A 209 18.10 33.27 20.40
CA ASN A 209 16.69 33.00 20.14
C ASN A 209 16.44 31.51 20.46
N ILE A 210 15.72 31.22 21.54
CA ILE A 210 15.44 29.85 22.01
C ILE A 210 13.93 29.60 21.96
N VAL A 211 13.54 28.34 21.73
CA VAL A 211 12.15 27.91 21.92
C VAL A 211 11.97 27.53 23.38
N ASP A 212 11.28 28.38 24.14
CA ASP A 212 10.98 28.10 25.54
C ASP A 212 9.74 27.18 25.64
N PRO A 213 9.87 25.95 26.18
CA PRO A 213 8.75 25.03 26.31
C PRO A 213 7.64 25.53 27.26
N ASP A 214 7.91 26.50 28.13
CA ASP A 214 6.94 27.08 29.05
C ASP A 214 6.26 28.33 28.49
N ILE A 215 6.66 28.81 27.31
CA ILE A 215 6.01 29.92 26.59
C ILE A 215 5.01 29.38 25.56
N PRO A 216 3.68 29.53 25.77
CA PRO A 216 2.69 29.00 24.84
C PRO A 216 2.77 29.60 23.41
N ALA A 217 3.26 30.83 23.29
CA ALA A 217 3.44 31.49 22.00
C ALA A 217 4.51 30.79 21.14
N ASP A 218 5.60 30.33 21.75
CA ASP A 218 6.66 29.61 21.05
C ASP A 218 6.19 28.24 20.57
N ARG A 219 5.42 27.52 21.39
CA ARG A 219 4.79 26.26 20.97
C ARG A 219 3.89 26.47 19.75
N LYS A 220 2.96 27.42 19.83
CA LYS A 220 2.04 27.73 18.72
C LYS A 220 2.77 28.13 17.45
N ARG A 221 3.85 28.90 17.58
CA ARG A 221 4.68 29.30 16.45
C ARG A 221 5.37 28.11 15.79
N ILE A 222 6.03 27.25 16.59
CA ILE A 222 6.70 26.05 16.07
C ILE A 222 5.70 25.08 15.46
N ALA A 223 4.52 24.89 16.08
CA ALA A 223 3.44 24.09 15.52
C ALA A 223 3.00 24.60 14.13
N ALA A 224 2.88 25.91 13.96
CA ALA A 224 2.51 26.49 12.67
C ALA A 224 3.65 26.38 11.64
N ASP A 225 4.90 26.59 12.05
CA ASP A 225 6.08 26.47 11.19
C ASP A 225 6.36 24.99 10.80
N LEU A 226 5.91 24.02 11.63
CA LEU A 226 6.00 22.58 11.39
C LEU A 226 5.31 22.16 10.09
N ASP A 227 4.14 22.71 9.80
CA ASP A 227 3.37 22.42 8.58
C ASP A 227 4.24 22.69 7.33
N ILE A 228 5.05 23.75 7.33
CA ILE A 228 5.92 24.10 6.20
C ILE A 228 7.05 23.08 6.03
N ILE A 229 7.78 22.77 7.11
CA ILE A 229 8.94 21.88 7.01
C ILE A 229 8.51 20.44 6.73
N ALA A 230 7.37 20.00 7.26
CA ALA A 230 6.77 18.70 6.94
C ALA A 230 6.38 18.63 5.46
N ALA A 231 5.76 19.69 4.90
CA ALA A 231 5.42 19.75 3.48
C ALA A 231 6.66 19.71 2.57
N LEU A 232 7.73 20.44 2.93
CA LEU A 232 9.02 20.39 2.22
C LEU A 232 9.67 19.00 2.28
N ALA A 233 9.68 18.38 3.46
CA ALA A 233 10.23 17.03 3.65
C ALA A 233 9.48 15.98 2.80
N ASN A 234 8.14 16.02 2.82
CA ASN A 234 7.32 15.15 1.97
C ASN A 234 7.58 15.39 0.48
N ARG A 235 7.72 16.66 0.08
CA ARG A 235 8.01 17.03 -1.30
C ARG A 235 9.35 16.46 -1.77
N TYR A 236 10.40 16.62 -0.97
CA TYR A 236 11.73 16.07 -1.28
C TYR A 236 11.66 14.56 -1.54
N ILE A 237 11.07 13.79 -0.61
CA ILE A 237 10.98 12.33 -0.74
C ILE A 237 10.23 11.93 -2.02
N LYS A 238 9.13 12.64 -2.31
CA LYS A 238 8.24 12.30 -3.43
C LYS A 238 8.81 12.66 -4.80
N PHE A 239 9.40 13.86 -4.94
CA PHE A 239 9.75 14.40 -6.25
C PHE A 239 11.26 14.36 -6.53
N ASP A 240 12.10 14.68 -5.54
CA ASP A 240 13.55 14.72 -5.71
C ASP A 240 14.17 13.34 -5.51
N ALA A 241 13.77 12.62 -4.45
CA ALA A 241 14.19 11.24 -4.21
C ALA A 241 13.39 10.20 -5.02
N GLY A 242 12.32 10.63 -5.70
CA GLY A 242 11.54 9.79 -6.60
C GLY A 242 10.78 8.65 -5.93
N VAL A 243 10.51 8.71 -4.62
CA VAL A 243 9.80 7.66 -3.91
C VAL A 243 8.29 7.84 -4.06
N PRO A 244 7.55 6.91 -4.69
CA PRO A 244 6.11 7.04 -4.84
C PRO A 244 5.38 6.63 -3.54
N ASP A 245 4.39 7.42 -3.15
CA ASP A 245 3.29 6.94 -2.30
C ASP A 245 2.27 6.09 -3.09
N GLU A 246 1.39 5.38 -2.37
CA GLU A 246 0.37 4.49 -2.93
C GLU A 246 -0.51 5.16 -3.98
N MET A 247 -0.89 6.42 -3.76
CA MET A 247 -1.78 7.15 -4.67
C MET A 247 -1.07 7.54 -5.97
N ASN A 248 0.22 7.85 -5.93
CA ASN A 248 0.98 8.07 -7.17
C ASN A 248 1.11 6.76 -7.93
N LEU A 249 1.52 5.70 -7.24
CA LEU A 249 1.75 4.42 -7.88
C LEU A 249 0.47 3.85 -8.48
N HIS A 250 -0.65 3.99 -7.77
CA HIS A 250 -1.97 3.65 -8.31
C HIS A 250 -2.28 4.43 -9.60
N LYS A 251 -1.81 5.67 -9.79
CA LYS A 251 -2.04 6.44 -11.02
C LYS A 251 -1.06 6.10 -12.15
N THR A 252 0.20 5.84 -11.84
CA THR A 252 1.28 5.80 -12.84
C THR A 252 1.80 4.42 -13.16
N ARG A 253 1.58 3.41 -12.31
CA ARG A 253 2.08 2.04 -12.53
C ARG A 253 1.38 1.41 -13.74
N ASP A 254 2.19 0.92 -14.67
CA ASP A 254 1.75 -0.02 -15.71
C ASP A 254 1.63 -1.41 -15.06
N ARG A 255 0.40 -1.80 -14.72
CA ARG A 255 0.10 -3.03 -13.97
C ARG A 255 0.25 -4.29 -14.81
N VAL A 256 0.13 -4.15 -16.12
CA VAL A 256 0.18 -5.28 -17.08
C VAL A 256 1.57 -5.46 -17.67
N ALA A 257 2.50 -4.54 -17.38
CA ALA A 257 3.91 -4.63 -17.76
C ALA A 257 4.57 -5.98 -17.46
N PRO A 258 4.35 -6.62 -16.29
CA PRO A 258 4.93 -7.93 -16.01
C PRO A 258 4.56 -9.01 -17.05
N TRP A 259 3.41 -8.86 -17.72
CA TRP A 259 2.92 -9.83 -18.68
C TRP A 259 3.38 -9.57 -20.12
N HIS A 260 3.97 -8.41 -20.41
CA HIS A 260 4.52 -8.13 -21.74
C HIS A 260 5.60 -9.13 -22.17
N ALA A 261 6.28 -9.78 -21.21
CA ALA A 261 7.30 -10.79 -21.51
C ALA A 261 6.72 -12.07 -22.16
N PHE A 262 5.43 -12.36 -21.94
CA PHE A 262 4.73 -13.50 -22.54
C PHE A 262 4.13 -13.18 -23.91
N MET A 263 4.28 -11.94 -24.37
CA MET A 263 3.72 -11.46 -25.63
C MET A 263 4.83 -11.22 -26.65
N PRO A 264 4.56 -11.41 -27.95
CA PRO A 264 5.46 -10.94 -28.99
C PRO A 264 5.69 -9.42 -28.87
N PRO A 265 6.92 -8.91 -29.01
CA PRO A 265 7.20 -7.47 -28.87
C PRO A 265 6.35 -6.59 -29.80
N ASP A 266 6.10 -7.05 -31.03
CA ASP A 266 5.29 -6.33 -32.02
C ASP A 266 3.82 -6.22 -31.58
N ALA A 267 3.29 -7.24 -30.90
CA ALA A 267 1.94 -7.21 -30.35
C ALA A 267 1.82 -6.18 -29.21
N VAL A 268 2.82 -6.10 -28.33
CA VAL A 268 2.88 -5.09 -27.27
C VAL A 268 2.93 -3.67 -27.86
N VAL A 269 3.76 -3.46 -28.89
CA VAL A 269 3.86 -2.16 -29.59
C VAL A 269 2.52 -1.78 -30.24
N ALA A 270 1.88 -2.72 -30.94
CA ALA A 270 0.59 -2.49 -31.58
C ALA A 270 -0.50 -2.12 -30.57
N LEU A 271 -0.61 -2.86 -29.46
CA LEU A 271 -1.59 -2.60 -28.42
C LEU A 271 -1.31 -1.28 -27.67
N LYS A 272 -0.04 -0.96 -27.37
CA LYS A 272 0.34 0.34 -26.77
C LYS A 272 0.00 1.52 -27.67
N ALA A 273 -0.03 1.32 -28.99
CA ALA A 273 -0.46 2.32 -29.96
C ALA A 273 -1.99 2.44 -30.08
N GLY A 274 -2.76 1.68 -29.32
CA GLY A 274 -4.23 1.62 -29.41
C GLY A 274 -4.74 0.77 -30.57
N GLY A 275 -3.91 -0.11 -31.13
CA GLY A 275 -4.29 -1.05 -32.18
C GLY A 275 -5.06 -2.26 -31.66
N HIS A 276 -5.30 -3.24 -32.51
CA HIS A 276 -5.92 -4.51 -32.18
C HIS A 276 -5.08 -5.67 -32.71
N LEU A 277 -5.33 -6.86 -32.18
CA LEU A 277 -4.77 -8.11 -32.70
C LEU A 277 -5.79 -8.80 -33.60
N GLU A 278 -5.35 -9.26 -34.77
CA GLU A 278 -6.21 -9.94 -35.74
C GLU A 278 -6.50 -11.39 -35.30
N ASN A 279 -5.49 -12.07 -34.74
CA ASN A 279 -5.60 -13.46 -34.32
C ASN A 279 -5.24 -13.63 -32.83
N PRO A 280 -5.94 -14.51 -32.09
CA PRO A 280 -5.56 -14.91 -30.74
C PRO A 280 -4.10 -15.38 -30.59
N GLU A 281 -3.55 -16.00 -31.63
CA GLU A 281 -2.16 -16.50 -31.65
C GLU A 281 -1.12 -15.37 -31.55
N ASP A 282 -1.49 -14.14 -31.95
CA ASP A 282 -0.61 -12.97 -31.89
C ASP A 282 -0.31 -12.53 -30.44
N LEU A 283 -1.02 -13.08 -29.44
CA LEU A 283 -0.73 -12.88 -28.01
C LEU A 283 0.41 -13.72 -27.49
N GLY A 284 0.94 -14.67 -28.29
CA GLY A 284 2.02 -15.56 -27.88
C GLY A 284 1.62 -16.45 -26.70
N GLU A 285 2.46 -16.46 -25.67
CA GLU A 285 2.34 -17.37 -24.52
C GLU A 285 1.14 -17.04 -23.61
N LEU A 286 0.56 -15.83 -23.71
CA LEU A 286 -0.66 -15.49 -22.98
C LEU A 286 -1.90 -16.24 -23.49
N ASN A 287 -1.92 -16.66 -24.77
CA ASN A 287 -3.04 -17.39 -25.32
C ASN A 287 -3.03 -18.84 -24.83
N GLY A 288 -3.99 -19.20 -23.98
CA GLY A 288 -4.04 -20.51 -23.34
C GLY A 288 -3.14 -20.64 -22.11
N ALA A 289 -2.62 -19.52 -21.59
CA ALA A 289 -1.79 -19.51 -20.39
C ALA A 289 -2.54 -20.15 -19.21
N THR A 290 -1.80 -20.87 -18.37
CA THR A 290 -2.32 -21.31 -17.07
C THR A 290 -2.19 -20.16 -16.08
N VAL A 291 -3.31 -19.74 -15.51
CA VAL A 291 -3.39 -18.65 -14.53
C VAL A 291 -4.04 -19.14 -13.24
N SER A 292 -3.69 -18.50 -12.14
CA SER A 292 -4.50 -18.55 -10.91
C SER A 292 -5.16 -17.20 -10.65
N VAL A 293 -6.36 -17.25 -10.05
CA VAL A 293 -7.09 -16.05 -9.61
C VAL A 293 -7.24 -16.11 -8.10
N ARG A 294 -6.74 -15.10 -7.40
CA ARG A 294 -6.84 -15.01 -5.94
C ARG A 294 -7.45 -13.70 -5.50
N LEU A 295 -8.00 -13.71 -4.29
CA LEU A 295 -8.48 -12.52 -3.59
C LEU A 295 -7.46 -12.15 -2.54
N TRP A 296 -6.63 -11.14 -2.79
CA TRP A 296 -5.60 -10.75 -1.83
C TRP A 296 -6.23 -10.46 -0.44
N PRO A 297 -5.63 -10.95 0.68
CA PRO A 297 -4.38 -11.70 0.82
C PRO A 297 -4.48 -13.22 0.79
N ASP A 298 -5.63 -13.76 0.41
CA ASP A 298 -5.92 -15.18 0.49
C ASP A 298 -5.27 -15.94 -0.68
N PRO A 299 -4.88 -17.22 -0.48
CA PRO A 299 -4.53 -18.10 -1.58
C PRO A 299 -5.72 -18.29 -2.53
N PRO A 300 -5.49 -18.70 -3.79
CA PRO A 300 -6.57 -18.98 -4.72
C PRO A 300 -7.48 -20.08 -4.17
N ALA A 301 -8.79 -19.93 -4.40
CA ALA A 301 -9.74 -21.01 -4.13
C ALA A 301 -9.51 -22.17 -5.12
N LYS A 302 -9.99 -23.36 -4.80
CA LYS A 302 -9.70 -24.57 -5.56
C LYS A 302 -10.13 -24.47 -7.03
N GLN A 303 -11.28 -23.86 -7.33
CA GLN A 303 -11.71 -23.67 -8.73
C GLN A 303 -10.91 -22.60 -9.49
N PHE A 304 -10.12 -21.79 -8.78
CA PHE A 304 -9.36 -20.66 -9.31
C PHE A 304 -7.84 -20.86 -9.24
N ASP A 305 -7.38 -21.97 -8.69
CA ASP A 305 -5.94 -22.29 -8.55
C ASP A 305 -5.32 -22.60 -9.91
N VAL A 306 -6.05 -23.29 -10.78
CA VAL A 306 -5.63 -23.62 -12.14
C VAL A 306 -6.77 -23.30 -13.11
N MET A 307 -6.61 -22.20 -13.84
CA MET A 307 -7.53 -21.77 -14.89
C MET A 307 -6.79 -21.59 -16.21
N THR A 308 -7.49 -21.73 -17.33
CA THR A 308 -6.95 -21.45 -18.66
C THR A 308 -7.41 -20.07 -19.12
N LEU A 309 -6.46 -19.20 -19.42
CA LEU A 309 -6.71 -17.86 -19.94
C LEU A 309 -6.91 -17.92 -21.47
N LEU A 310 -8.07 -17.52 -21.95
CA LEU A 310 -8.42 -17.54 -23.37
C LEU A 310 -8.83 -16.15 -23.83
N PRO A 311 -8.17 -15.57 -24.84
CA PRO A 311 -8.55 -14.29 -25.40
C PRO A 311 -9.88 -14.41 -26.17
N THR A 312 -10.72 -13.40 -26.05
CA THR A 312 -12.04 -13.39 -26.70
C THR A 312 -12.19 -12.26 -27.71
N GLU A 313 -11.70 -11.06 -27.38
CA GLU A 313 -11.83 -9.86 -28.20
C GLU A 313 -10.56 -9.01 -28.08
N SER A 314 -10.20 -8.27 -29.13
CA SER A 314 -9.15 -7.25 -29.10
C SER A 314 -9.60 -6.00 -29.85
N GLY A 315 -9.35 -4.83 -29.28
CA GLY A 315 -9.73 -3.54 -29.86
C GLY A 315 -9.24 -2.37 -29.03
N GLU A 316 -8.84 -1.28 -29.67
CA GLU A 316 -8.44 -0.02 -29.02
C GLU A 316 -7.32 -0.18 -27.96
N GLY A 317 -6.40 -1.12 -28.18
CA GLY A 317 -5.32 -1.46 -27.25
C GLY A 317 -5.76 -2.27 -26.02
N VAL A 318 -7.01 -2.74 -26.02
CA VAL A 318 -7.58 -3.62 -25.00
C VAL A 318 -7.69 -5.04 -25.54
N VAL A 319 -7.38 -6.01 -24.69
CA VAL A 319 -7.61 -7.44 -24.96
C VAL A 319 -8.50 -7.99 -23.86
N LYS A 320 -9.64 -8.58 -24.23
CA LYS A 320 -10.51 -9.28 -23.30
C LYS A 320 -10.12 -10.74 -23.20
N PHE A 321 -10.20 -11.26 -21.98
CA PHE A 321 -9.92 -12.65 -21.67
C PHE A 321 -11.06 -13.24 -20.86
N ILE A 322 -11.26 -14.55 -21.05
CA ILE A 322 -11.91 -15.39 -20.06
C ILE A 322 -10.86 -16.28 -19.38
N ALA A 323 -10.92 -16.40 -18.06
CA ALA A 323 -10.28 -17.48 -17.33
C ALA A 323 -11.32 -18.56 -17.10
N LEU A 324 -11.07 -19.77 -17.63
CA LEU A 324 -11.95 -20.93 -17.51
C LEU A 324 -11.39 -21.89 -16.46
N SER A 325 -12.21 -22.28 -15.48
CA SER A 325 -11.78 -23.26 -14.46
C SER A 325 -11.39 -24.59 -15.11
N ALA A 326 -10.51 -25.36 -14.47
CA ALA A 326 -10.07 -26.68 -14.99
C ALA A 326 -11.24 -27.64 -15.29
N ARG A 327 -12.36 -27.54 -14.54
CA ARG A 327 -13.58 -28.32 -14.76
C ARG A 327 -14.50 -27.75 -15.86
N GLY A 328 -14.18 -26.57 -16.36
CA GLY A 328 -14.99 -25.85 -17.34
C GLY A 328 -16.34 -25.39 -16.79
N THR A 329 -16.47 -25.26 -15.47
CA THR A 329 -17.71 -24.93 -14.75
C THR A 329 -17.87 -23.43 -14.51
N ILE A 330 -16.76 -22.70 -14.31
CA ILE A 330 -16.75 -21.27 -13.99
C ILE A 330 -15.94 -20.50 -15.03
N VAL A 331 -16.46 -19.36 -15.43
CA VAL A 331 -15.83 -18.37 -16.30
C VAL A 331 -15.68 -17.06 -15.54
N LEU A 332 -14.46 -16.55 -15.47
CA LEU A 332 -14.17 -15.20 -14.97
C LEU A 332 -13.67 -14.35 -16.14
N SER A 333 -14.19 -13.13 -16.28
CA SER A 333 -13.90 -12.29 -17.45
C SER A 333 -13.06 -11.08 -17.04
N PHE A 334 -12.08 -10.75 -17.88
CA PHE A 334 -11.10 -9.69 -17.63
C PHE A 334 -10.85 -8.86 -18.89
N ALA A 335 -10.45 -7.60 -18.71
CA ALA A 335 -9.96 -6.74 -19.79
C ALA A 335 -8.58 -6.19 -19.46
N MET A 336 -7.60 -6.49 -20.31
CA MET A 336 -6.25 -5.99 -20.25
C MET A 336 -6.13 -4.76 -21.14
N ASP A 337 -6.13 -3.57 -20.55
CA ASP A 337 -5.90 -2.28 -21.22
C ASP A 337 -4.40 -1.99 -21.23
N VAL A 338 -3.73 -2.31 -22.33
CA VAL A 338 -2.28 -2.15 -22.49
C VAL A 338 -1.90 -0.68 -22.66
N VAL A 339 -2.81 0.16 -23.17
CA VAL A 339 -2.59 1.60 -23.37
C VAL A 339 -2.47 2.30 -22.03
N ARG A 340 -3.35 1.97 -21.08
CA ARG A 340 -3.39 2.57 -19.74
C ARG A 340 -2.63 1.77 -18.68
N GLY A 341 -2.16 0.59 -19.05
CA GLY A 341 -1.46 -0.33 -18.16
C GLY A 341 -2.37 -0.87 -17.05
N ARG A 342 -3.61 -1.24 -17.39
CA ARG A 342 -4.64 -1.67 -16.42
C ARG A 342 -5.19 -3.05 -16.74
N MET A 343 -5.54 -3.78 -15.69
CA MET A 343 -6.34 -5.00 -15.78
C MET A 343 -7.66 -4.73 -15.09
N HIS A 344 -8.77 -5.08 -15.70
CA HIS A 344 -10.12 -4.89 -15.17
C HIS A 344 -10.82 -6.22 -14.95
N THR A 345 -11.56 -6.36 -13.86
CA THR A 345 -12.52 -7.46 -13.70
C THR A 345 -13.86 -7.08 -14.33
N LEU A 346 -14.38 -7.96 -15.19
CA LEU A 346 -15.67 -7.81 -15.86
C LEU A 346 -16.71 -8.70 -15.17
N LEU A 347 -17.10 -8.32 -13.95
CA LEU A 347 -17.96 -9.15 -13.07
C LEU A 347 -19.30 -9.53 -13.70
N ASN A 348 -19.83 -8.70 -14.61
CA ASN A 348 -21.08 -8.93 -15.33
C ASN A 348 -20.95 -9.88 -16.53
N GLU A 349 -19.73 -10.18 -16.96
CA GLU A 349 -19.43 -11.05 -18.10
C GLU A 349 -18.91 -12.43 -17.64
N GLY A 350 -18.76 -12.64 -16.32
CA GLY A 350 -18.42 -13.92 -15.70
C GLY A 350 -19.65 -14.69 -15.20
N GLY A 351 -19.45 -15.96 -14.85
CA GLY A 351 -20.52 -16.80 -14.34
C GLY A 351 -20.20 -18.30 -14.31
N MET A 352 -21.17 -19.07 -13.81
CA MET A 352 -21.19 -20.52 -13.98
C MET A 352 -21.76 -20.87 -15.36
N ARG A 353 -21.17 -21.85 -16.05
CA ARG A 353 -21.56 -22.24 -17.40
C ARG A 353 -22.82 -23.11 -17.39
N ALA A 354 -23.77 -22.76 -18.26
CA ALA A 354 -24.96 -23.57 -18.50
C ALA A 354 -24.62 -24.89 -19.22
N GLY A 355 -25.33 -25.96 -18.90
CA GLY A 355 -25.18 -27.27 -19.56
C GLY A 355 -24.00 -28.11 -19.07
N VAL A 356 -23.28 -27.67 -18.04
CA VAL A 356 -22.22 -28.43 -17.36
C VAL A 356 -22.69 -28.81 -15.95
N GLU A 357 -22.24 -29.95 -15.43
CA GLU A 357 -22.56 -30.36 -14.06
C GLU A 357 -21.84 -29.45 -13.04
N ILE A 358 -22.63 -28.63 -12.35
CA ILE A 358 -22.18 -27.73 -11.28
C ILE A 358 -22.25 -28.47 -9.93
N GLY A 359 -21.20 -28.36 -9.13
CA GLY A 359 -21.13 -28.86 -7.76
C GLY A 359 -21.27 -27.74 -6.72
N GLU A 360 -21.43 -28.11 -5.45
CA GLU A 360 -21.51 -27.13 -4.35
C GLU A 360 -20.23 -26.28 -4.23
N GLU A 361 -19.05 -26.90 -4.41
CA GLU A 361 -17.77 -26.17 -4.40
C GLU A 361 -17.71 -25.07 -5.48
N ASP A 362 -18.30 -25.29 -6.66
CA ASP A 362 -18.34 -24.28 -7.72
C ASP A 362 -19.22 -23.08 -7.32
N VAL A 363 -20.36 -23.37 -6.70
CA VAL A 363 -21.29 -22.35 -6.21
C VAL A 363 -20.65 -21.54 -5.09
N GLU A 364 -20.00 -22.20 -4.14
CA GLU A 364 -19.29 -21.55 -3.04
C GLU A 364 -18.18 -20.63 -3.57
N ASP A 365 -17.24 -21.15 -4.34
CA ASP A 365 -16.07 -20.41 -4.81
C ASP A 365 -16.49 -19.19 -5.67
N TYR A 366 -17.43 -19.38 -6.61
CA TYR A 366 -17.91 -18.28 -7.45
C TYR A 366 -18.69 -17.22 -6.66
N THR A 367 -19.59 -17.64 -5.76
CA THR A 367 -20.40 -16.70 -4.96
C THR A 367 -19.51 -15.89 -4.03
N ARG A 368 -18.54 -16.55 -3.40
CA ARG A 368 -17.53 -15.91 -2.55
C ARG A 368 -16.73 -14.91 -3.35
N TYR A 369 -16.18 -15.29 -4.50
CA TYR A 369 -15.50 -14.39 -5.42
C TYR A 369 -16.35 -13.16 -5.73
N PHE A 370 -17.54 -13.34 -6.30
CA PHE A 370 -18.39 -12.23 -6.74
C PHE A 370 -18.67 -11.22 -5.62
N HIS A 371 -19.12 -11.70 -4.45
CA HIS A 371 -19.48 -10.82 -3.34
C HIS A 371 -18.27 -10.19 -2.65
N SER A 372 -17.13 -10.89 -2.63
CA SER A 372 -15.87 -10.32 -2.14
C SER A 372 -15.37 -9.19 -3.03
N VAL A 373 -15.42 -9.35 -4.36
CA VAL A 373 -14.97 -8.33 -5.31
C VAL A 373 -15.89 -7.11 -5.28
N VAL A 374 -17.22 -7.30 -5.21
CA VAL A 374 -18.18 -6.21 -4.96
C VAL A 374 -17.92 -5.52 -3.62
N GLY A 375 -17.41 -6.25 -2.62
CA GLY A 375 -16.95 -5.74 -1.34
C GLY A 375 -15.57 -5.06 -1.36
N ASN A 376 -15.05 -4.68 -2.53
CA ASN A 376 -13.75 -4.04 -2.75
C ASN A 376 -12.53 -4.91 -2.40
N ARG A 377 -12.62 -6.24 -2.47
CA ARG A 377 -11.42 -7.09 -2.44
C ARG A 377 -10.59 -6.90 -3.72
N ILE A 378 -9.27 -6.95 -3.56
CA ILE A 378 -8.32 -6.91 -4.67
C ILE A 378 -8.27 -8.30 -5.29
N VAL A 379 -8.57 -8.37 -6.59
CA VAL A 379 -8.39 -9.57 -7.41
C VAL A 379 -6.99 -9.53 -7.99
N GLU A 380 -6.26 -10.63 -7.88
CA GLU A 380 -4.94 -10.78 -8.52
C GLU A 380 -4.95 -11.97 -9.46
N LEU A 381 -4.45 -11.74 -10.67
CA LEU A 381 -4.13 -12.78 -11.64
C LEU A 381 -2.64 -13.09 -11.55
N ALA A 382 -2.28 -14.36 -11.44
CA ALA A 382 -0.88 -14.78 -11.43
C ALA A 382 -0.60 -15.79 -12.56
N ILE A 383 0.56 -15.60 -13.20
CA ILE A 383 1.20 -16.55 -14.13
C ILE A 383 2.53 -16.94 -13.49
N GLU A 384 2.90 -18.22 -13.55
CA GLU A 384 4.18 -18.68 -13.02
C GLU A 384 5.35 -17.92 -13.67
N GLY A 385 6.30 -17.47 -12.86
CA GLY A 385 7.47 -16.73 -13.33
C GLY A 385 7.26 -15.24 -13.60
N ALA A 386 6.06 -14.69 -13.34
CA ALA A 386 5.80 -13.26 -13.41
C ALA A 386 5.13 -12.72 -12.14
N GLU A 387 5.32 -11.41 -11.94
CA GLU A 387 4.64 -10.68 -10.87
C GLU A 387 3.10 -10.76 -11.07
N PRO A 388 2.32 -11.01 -10.00
CA PRO A 388 0.87 -10.97 -10.08
C PRO A 388 0.32 -9.60 -10.50
N VAL A 389 -0.74 -9.62 -11.31
CA VAL A 389 -1.41 -8.42 -11.82
C VAL A 389 -2.67 -8.16 -11.01
N ASP A 390 -2.71 -7.01 -10.36
CA ASP A 390 -3.86 -6.56 -9.56
C ASP A 390 -4.92 -5.88 -10.42
N CYS A 391 -6.14 -6.42 -10.36
CA CYS A 391 -7.25 -6.02 -11.21
C CYS A 391 -8.09 -4.92 -10.56
N GLU A 392 -8.42 -3.90 -11.34
CA GLU A 392 -9.40 -2.90 -10.97
C GLU A 392 -10.82 -3.45 -11.10
N VAL A 393 -11.64 -3.17 -10.10
CA VAL A 393 -13.03 -3.61 -10.11
C VAL A 393 -13.89 -2.54 -10.76
N VAL A 394 -14.55 -2.90 -11.85
CA VAL A 394 -15.64 -2.10 -12.41
C VAL A 394 -16.95 -2.57 -11.77
N ILE A 395 -17.34 -1.94 -10.64
CA ILE A 395 -18.57 -2.31 -9.93
C ILE A 395 -19.78 -1.74 -10.70
N PRO A 396 -20.78 -2.57 -11.07
CA PRO A 396 -22.02 -2.10 -11.63
C PRO A 396 -22.74 -1.12 -10.69
N VAL A 397 -23.31 -0.05 -11.23
CA VAL A 397 -24.09 0.93 -10.45
C VAL A 397 -25.32 0.24 -9.83
N ASN A 398 -25.62 0.51 -8.56
CA ASN A 398 -26.78 0.01 -7.78
C ASN A 398 -26.70 -1.42 -7.18
N ILE A 399 -25.51 -1.89 -6.79
CA ILE A 399 -25.39 -3.12 -5.97
C ILE A 399 -25.22 -2.74 -4.50
N ILE A 400 -26.04 -3.33 -3.62
CA ILE A 400 -25.81 -3.29 -2.16
C ILE A 400 -24.89 -4.48 -1.83
N PRO A 401 -23.65 -4.25 -1.39
CA PRO A 401 -22.74 -5.32 -1.02
C PRO A 401 -23.35 -6.16 0.11
N ARG A 402 -23.22 -7.49 -0.01
CA ARG A 402 -23.58 -8.43 1.05
C ARG A 402 -22.33 -9.06 1.60
N ALA A 403 -22.35 -9.43 2.87
CA ALA A 403 -21.26 -10.22 3.45
C ALA A 403 -21.08 -11.51 2.64
N PRO A 404 -19.85 -11.83 2.16
CA PRO A 404 -19.63 -12.99 1.31
C PRO A 404 -20.14 -14.30 1.93
N GLU A 405 -19.93 -14.53 3.23
CA GLU A 405 -20.37 -15.76 3.90
C GLU A 405 -21.90 -15.91 3.91
N GLU A 406 -22.64 -14.83 4.13
CA GLU A 406 -24.10 -14.86 4.11
C GLU A 406 -24.64 -15.14 2.70
N ALA A 407 -23.97 -14.58 1.68
CA ALA A 407 -24.32 -14.82 0.28
C ALA A 407 -24.04 -16.27 -0.13
N VAL A 408 -22.88 -16.81 0.26
CA VAL A 408 -22.50 -18.22 0.03
C VAL A 408 -23.51 -19.17 0.67
N ALA A 409 -23.82 -18.98 1.96
CA ALA A 409 -24.78 -19.83 2.66
C ALA A 409 -26.15 -19.86 1.98
N GLN A 410 -26.65 -18.69 1.56
CA GLN A 410 -27.92 -18.60 0.85
C GLN A 410 -27.85 -19.25 -0.55
N ALA A 411 -26.77 -19.05 -1.29
CA ALA A 411 -26.59 -19.61 -2.62
C ALA A 411 -26.56 -21.15 -2.58
N LEU A 412 -25.85 -21.72 -1.60
CA LEU A 412 -25.81 -23.17 -1.38
C LEU A 412 -27.19 -23.74 -1.02
N ASP A 413 -27.94 -23.07 -0.14
CA ASP A 413 -29.30 -23.49 0.22
C ASP A 413 -30.25 -23.47 -0.99
N GLN A 414 -30.15 -22.45 -1.84
CA GLN A 414 -30.93 -22.37 -3.07
C GLN A 414 -30.54 -23.47 -4.06
N PHE A 415 -29.24 -23.72 -4.21
CA PHE A 415 -28.71 -24.76 -5.09
C PHE A 415 -29.20 -26.15 -4.67
N ARG A 416 -29.09 -26.50 -3.39
CA ARG A 416 -29.59 -27.78 -2.83
C ARG A 416 -31.08 -27.97 -3.09
N ARG A 417 -31.90 -26.95 -2.81
CA ARG A 417 -33.35 -26.97 -3.08
C ARG A 417 -33.70 -27.13 -4.56
N SER A 418 -32.88 -26.60 -5.46
CA SER A 418 -33.09 -26.71 -6.90
C SER A 418 -32.81 -28.13 -7.41
N ARG A 419 -31.80 -28.81 -6.86
CA ARG A 419 -31.51 -30.21 -7.14
C ARG A 419 -32.62 -31.13 -6.62
N ASP A 420 -33.10 -30.88 -5.41
CA ASP A 420 -34.18 -31.69 -4.80
C ASP A 420 -35.53 -31.55 -5.53
N ARG A 421 -35.74 -30.46 -6.28
CA ARG A 421 -36.94 -30.25 -7.12
C ARG A 421 -36.78 -30.72 -8.56
N GLY A 422 -35.55 -30.97 -9.01
CA GLY A 422 -35.22 -31.44 -10.36
C GLY A 422 -34.95 -32.95 -10.44
N ALA A 423 -34.83 -33.63 -9.30
CA ALA A 423 -34.92 -35.08 -9.16
C ALA A 423 -36.39 -35.50 -8.93
#